data_AF-A0AAX6GKD7-F1
#
_entry.id   AF-A0AAX6GKD7-F1
#
_cell.length_a   1.000
_cell.length_b   1.000
_cell.length_c   1.000
_cell.angle_alpha   90.00
_cell.angle_beta   90.00
_cell.angle_gamma   90.00
#
_symmetry.space_group_name_H-M   'P 1'
#
loop_
_entity.id
_entity.type
_entity.pdbx_description
1 polymer ?
#
loop_
_entity_poly.entity_id
_entity_poly.type
_entity_poly.pdbx_seq_one_letter_code
_entity_poly.pdbx_strand_id
1 'polypeptide(L)'
;MAYHHTQLPFVFFLLLITTLSSFPSPSSSSSCHTSERTALLAIKSAMGDPYVIVTWGGTSDCCEWNGITCDSAGHVTSLDIFADVVAGTISPAIGDLPYLTFLSFHKLTNLTGPVPSSLAKLARLTFLRLD
;
A
#
# COMPACT_ATOMS: atom_id res chain seq x y z
N MET A 1 57.45 30.87 -6.93
CA MET A 1 57.27 29.83 -5.89
C MET A 1 56.64 30.55 -4.71
N ALA A 2 55.32 30.55 -4.63
CA ALA A 2 54.50 29.63 -3.82
C ALA A 2 54.05 30.34 -2.52
N TYR A 3 52.74 30.26 -2.29
CA TYR A 3 51.98 30.81 -1.16
C TYR A 3 52.56 30.41 0.20
N HIS A 4 52.46 31.29 1.20
CA HIS A 4 51.60 31.09 2.37
C HIS A 4 51.87 32.16 3.44
N HIS A 5 50.92 33.06 3.61
CA HIS A 5 50.78 33.82 4.86
C HIS A 5 50.22 32.84 5.90
N THR A 6 51.09 32.37 6.79
CA THR A 6 50.76 31.59 7.98
C THR A 6 50.30 32.52 9.09
N GLN A 7 49.03 32.41 9.51
CA GLN A 7 48.61 32.85 10.84
C GLN A 7 47.94 31.68 11.57
N LEU A 8 48.65 31.18 12.58
CA LEU A 8 48.15 30.43 13.75
C LEU A 8 48.06 31.43 14.92
N PRO A 9 47.41 31.16 16.05
CA PRO A 9 46.24 30.30 16.32
C PRO A 9 45.20 31.06 17.20
N PHE A 10 43.91 30.99 16.89
CA PHE A 10 42.86 31.39 17.85
C PHE A 10 41.85 30.25 17.98
N VAL A 11 42.35 29.15 18.54
CA VAL A 11 41.46 28.16 19.14
C VAL A 11 40.83 28.85 20.34
N PHE A 12 39.51 28.68 20.46
CA PHE A 12 38.68 28.94 21.64
C PHE A 12 37.90 30.26 21.69
N PHE A 13 36.84 30.35 20.90
CA PHE A 13 35.52 30.62 21.49
C PHE A 13 34.43 29.82 20.77
N LEU A 14 34.09 28.68 21.37
CA LEU A 14 32.91 27.88 21.07
C LEU A 14 31.63 28.71 21.31
N LEU A 15 30.62 28.58 20.44
CA LEU A 15 29.35 27.90 20.78
C LEU A 15 28.32 27.97 19.64
N LEU A 16 28.08 26.78 19.06
CA LEU A 16 26.87 26.26 18.41
C LEU A 16 26.23 27.04 17.25
N ILE A 17 26.69 26.67 16.05
CA ILE A 17 26.08 26.96 14.76
C ILE A 17 24.69 26.28 14.73
N THR A 18 23.66 27.13 14.70
CA THR A 18 22.28 26.92 14.23
C THR A 18 21.63 25.55 14.46
N THR A 19 20.68 25.55 15.40
CA THR A 19 19.59 24.58 15.61
C THR A 19 19.52 23.44 14.60
N LEU A 20 19.77 22.23 15.10
CA LEU A 20 19.35 20.98 14.49
C LEU A 20 17.82 21.02 14.37
N SER A 21 17.28 21.61 13.30
CA SER A 21 15.90 21.34 12.89
C SER A 21 15.93 19.94 12.31
N SER A 22 16.00 18.94 13.20
CA SER A 22 15.46 17.62 12.94
C SER A 22 14.01 17.88 12.56
N PHE A 23 13.73 18.01 11.27
CA PHE A 23 12.36 17.87 10.79
C PHE A 23 11.91 16.51 11.31
N PRO A 24 10.93 16.43 12.24
CA PRO A 24 10.25 15.18 12.40
C PRO A 24 9.48 14.99 11.09
N SER A 25 10.00 14.14 10.20
CA SER A 25 9.19 13.61 9.12
C SER A 25 7.99 12.94 9.80
N PRO A 26 6.74 13.33 9.51
CA PRO A 26 5.60 12.51 9.91
C PRO A 26 5.60 11.28 8.99
N SER A 27 6.48 10.32 9.26
CA SER A 27 6.31 8.96 8.77
C SER A 27 5.48 8.21 9.81
N SER A 28 4.25 8.63 10.01
CA SER A 28 3.21 7.74 10.51
C SER A 28 2.84 6.81 9.35
N SER A 29 3.71 5.84 9.07
CA SER A 29 3.33 4.67 8.28
C SER A 29 2.40 3.86 9.16
N SER A 30 1.11 4.17 9.10
CA SER A 30 0.07 3.33 9.66
C SER A 30 0.10 2.00 8.93
N SER A 31 0.32 0.91 9.67
CA SER A 31 0.38 -0.41 9.07
C SER A 31 -1.01 -0.91 8.72
N CYS A 32 -1.11 -1.75 7.70
CA CYS A 32 -2.36 -2.38 7.30
C CYS A 32 -3.08 -3.05 8.47
N HIS A 33 -4.39 -2.83 8.57
CA HIS A 33 -5.22 -3.49 9.56
C HIS A 33 -5.27 -5.00 9.32
N THR A 34 -5.18 -5.78 10.40
CA THR A 34 -5.18 -7.25 10.31
C THR A 34 -6.45 -7.80 9.65
N SER A 35 -7.61 -7.19 9.89
CA SER A 35 -8.88 -7.59 9.26
C SER A 35 -8.86 -7.42 7.74
N GLU A 36 -8.33 -6.30 7.26
CA GLU A 36 -8.24 -6.02 5.82
C GLU A 36 -7.18 -6.89 5.15
N ARG A 37 -6.04 -7.12 5.84
CA ARG A 37 -5.04 -8.11 5.41
C ARG A 37 -5.67 -9.49 5.21
N THR A 38 -6.48 -9.95 6.17
CA THR A 38 -7.17 -11.25 6.08
C THR A 38 -8.14 -11.27 4.90
N ALA A 39 -8.88 -10.20 4.67
CA ALA A 39 -9.79 -10.08 3.53
C ALA A 39 -9.04 -10.16 2.18
N LEU A 40 -7.91 -9.45 2.05
CA LEU A 40 -7.05 -9.51 0.87
C LEU A 40 -6.51 -10.93 0.61
N LEU A 41 -6.06 -11.64 1.64
CA LEU A 41 -5.59 -13.02 1.49
C LEU A 41 -6.73 -13.98 1.08
N ALA A 42 -7.95 -13.74 1.56
CA ALA A 42 -9.13 -14.49 1.11
C ALA A 42 -9.48 -14.18 -0.37
N ILE A 43 -9.32 -12.94 -0.82
CA ILE A 43 -9.49 -12.56 -2.23
C ILE A 43 -8.45 -13.28 -3.10
N LYS A 44 -7.18 -13.28 -2.68
CA LYS A 44 -6.10 -13.98 -3.37
C LYS A 44 -6.39 -15.47 -3.54
N SER A 45 -6.78 -16.14 -2.45
CA SER A 45 -7.12 -17.57 -2.48
C SER A 45 -8.32 -17.86 -3.38
N ALA A 46 -9.35 -17.01 -3.36
CA ALA A 46 -10.54 -17.19 -4.20
C ALA A 46 -10.27 -17.02 -5.71
N MET A 47 -9.19 -16.32 -6.07
CA MET A 47 -8.73 -16.16 -7.46
C MET A 47 -7.76 -17.27 -7.91
N GLY A 48 -7.45 -18.24 -7.04
CA GLY A 48 -6.54 -19.34 -7.34
C GLY A 48 -5.06 -18.94 -7.27
N ASP A 49 -4.72 -18.06 -6.34
CA ASP A 49 -3.34 -17.60 -6.09
C ASP A 49 -2.60 -17.07 -7.35
N PRO A 50 -3.15 -16.06 -8.03
CA PRO A 50 -2.60 -15.57 -9.30
C PRO A 50 -1.22 -14.93 -9.14
N TYR A 51 -0.43 -14.98 -10.21
CA TYR A 51 0.98 -14.55 -10.23
C TYR A 51 1.15 -13.05 -9.98
N VAL A 52 0.21 -12.22 -10.48
CA VAL A 52 0.24 -10.75 -10.34
C VAL A 52 0.21 -10.28 -8.87
N ILE A 53 -0.32 -11.11 -7.96
CA ILE A 53 -0.37 -10.88 -6.52
C ILE A 53 0.47 -11.90 -5.73
N VAL A 54 1.54 -12.42 -6.35
CA VAL A 54 2.49 -13.33 -5.69
C VAL A 54 3.10 -12.72 -4.43
N THR A 55 3.27 -11.40 -4.41
CA THR A 55 3.85 -10.64 -3.29
C THR A 55 2.95 -10.54 -2.07
N TRP A 56 1.66 -10.84 -2.20
CA TRP A 56 0.73 -10.79 -1.07
C TRP A 56 1.00 -11.95 -0.11
N GLY A 57 1.28 -11.65 1.16
CA GLY A 57 1.44 -12.64 2.22
C GLY A 57 2.65 -12.38 3.13
N GLY A 58 3.15 -13.46 3.75
CA GLY A 58 4.35 -13.43 4.60
C GLY A 58 4.22 -12.50 5.81
N THR A 59 5.28 -11.75 6.10
CA THR A 59 5.36 -10.76 7.19
C THR A 59 5.33 -9.32 6.70
N SER A 60 5.26 -9.09 5.38
CA SER A 60 5.22 -7.74 4.80
C SER A 60 3.90 -7.04 5.09
N ASP A 61 3.91 -5.71 5.11
CA ASP A 61 2.71 -4.89 5.27
C ASP A 61 1.85 -4.98 4.00
N CYS A 62 0.53 -5.11 4.15
CA CYS A 62 -0.36 -5.19 3.01
C CYS A 62 -0.43 -3.88 2.21
N CYS A 63 -0.15 -2.74 2.84
CA CYS A 63 -0.10 -1.44 2.18
C CYS A 63 1.09 -1.31 1.21
N GLU A 64 2.07 -2.21 1.30
CA GLU A 64 3.21 -2.28 0.39
C GLU A 64 2.99 -3.29 -0.74
N TRP A 65 1.86 -4.02 -0.73
CA TRP A 65 1.58 -5.02 -1.73
C TRP A 65 1.25 -4.38 -3.08
N ASN A 66 1.66 -5.05 -4.16
CA ASN A 66 1.33 -4.63 -5.50
C ASN A 66 -0.19 -4.57 -5.69
N GLY A 67 -0.69 -3.49 -6.27
CA GLY A 67 -2.12 -3.27 -6.49
C GLY A 67 -2.90 -2.80 -5.27
N ILE A 68 -2.25 -2.55 -4.13
CA ILE A 68 -2.88 -2.02 -2.92
C ILE A 68 -2.47 -0.57 -2.68
N THR A 69 -3.41 0.26 -2.25
CA THR A 69 -3.11 1.59 -1.70
C THR A 69 -3.88 1.77 -0.41
N CYS A 70 -3.20 2.29 0.61
CA CYS A 70 -3.79 2.61 1.90
C CYS A 70 -3.86 4.12 2.13
N ASP A 71 -4.79 4.56 2.98
CA ASP A 71 -4.77 5.92 3.51
C ASP A 71 -3.74 6.10 4.65
N SER A 72 -3.66 7.31 5.21
CA SER A 72 -2.75 7.64 6.32
C SER A 72 -3.09 6.96 7.65
N ALA A 73 -4.22 6.25 7.74
CA ALA A 73 -4.62 5.46 8.90
C ALA A 73 -4.40 3.95 8.67
N GLY A 74 -3.97 3.53 7.47
CA GLY A 74 -3.64 2.15 7.15
C GLY A 74 -4.82 1.37 6.61
N HIS A 75 -5.89 2.06 6.23
CA HIS A 75 -7.06 1.44 5.62
C HIS A 75 -6.87 1.29 4.11
N VAL A 76 -7.22 0.12 3.57
CA VAL A 76 -7.19 -0.16 2.14
C VAL A 76 -8.24 0.69 1.41
N THR A 77 -7.77 1.60 0.57
CA THR A 77 -8.62 2.53 -0.20
C THR A 77 -8.64 2.23 -1.70
N SER A 78 -7.63 1.52 -2.21
CA SER A 78 -7.56 1.06 -3.59
C SER A 78 -7.15 -0.41 -3.67
N LEU A 79 -7.85 -1.16 -4.53
CA LEU A 79 -7.50 -2.49 -4.95
C LEU A 79 -7.54 -2.56 -6.49
N ASP A 80 -6.38 -2.75 -7.12
CA ASP A 80 -6.23 -2.84 -8.57
C ASP A 80 -5.44 -4.09 -8.96
N ILE A 81 -6.11 -5.00 -9.68
CA ILE A 81 -5.52 -6.22 -10.21
C ILE A 81 -5.80 -6.24 -11.72
N PHE A 82 -4.74 -6.37 -12.51
CA PHE A 82 -4.88 -6.33 -13.97
C PHE A 82 -4.03 -7.38 -14.70
N ALA A 83 -4.51 -7.77 -15.88
CA ALA A 83 -3.78 -8.54 -16.89
C ALA A 83 -3.16 -9.85 -16.38
N ASP A 84 -3.97 -10.71 -15.78
CA ASP A 84 -3.53 -12.03 -15.32
C ASP A 84 -4.49 -13.16 -15.72
N VAL A 85 -4.01 -14.39 -15.57
CA VAL A 85 -4.79 -15.61 -15.61
C VAL A 85 -5.13 -16.00 -14.19
N VAL A 86 -6.42 -15.90 -13.85
CA VAL A 86 -6.93 -16.33 -12.54
C VAL A 86 -7.70 -17.63 -12.71
N ALA A 87 -7.85 -18.43 -11.66
CA ALA A 87 -8.62 -19.66 -11.70
C ALA A 87 -9.65 -19.65 -10.59
N GLY A 88 -10.62 -18.73 -10.67
CA GLY A 88 -11.52 -18.53 -9.55
C GLY A 88 -12.56 -17.44 -9.71
N THR A 89 -12.98 -16.86 -8.59
CA THR A 89 -14.13 -15.97 -8.47
C THR A 89 -13.80 -14.74 -7.62
N ILE A 90 -14.70 -13.76 -7.60
CA ILE A 90 -14.59 -12.63 -6.68
C ILE A 90 -15.04 -13.06 -5.29
N SER A 91 -14.12 -13.06 -4.32
CA SER A 91 -14.42 -13.43 -2.93
C SER A 91 -15.45 -12.48 -2.30
N PRO A 92 -16.46 -13.00 -1.55
CA PRO A 92 -17.34 -12.17 -0.74
C PRO A 92 -16.60 -11.32 0.31
N ALA A 93 -15.38 -11.70 0.69
CA ALA A 93 -14.50 -10.94 1.59
C ALA A 93 -14.17 -9.53 1.06
N ILE A 94 -14.43 -9.23 -0.22
CA ILE A 94 -14.34 -7.86 -0.74
C ILE A 94 -15.17 -6.87 0.08
N GLY A 95 -16.30 -7.30 0.65
CA GLY A 95 -17.15 -6.47 1.50
C GLY A 95 -16.56 -6.18 2.90
N ASP A 96 -15.44 -6.80 3.25
CA ASP A 96 -14.71 -6.58 4.51
C ASP A 96 -13.56 -5.56 4.33
N LEU A 97 -13.56 -4.84 3.21
CA LEU A 97 -12.70 -3.69 2.92
C LEU A 97 -13.53 -2.39 2.83
N PRO A 98 -14.13 -1.91 3.94
CA PRO A 98 -15.16 -0.87 3.91
C PRO A 98 -14.65 0.52 3.51
N TYR A 99 -13.33 0.69 3.44
CA TYR A 99 -12.66 1.94 3.06
C TYR A 99 -12.36 2.03 1.56
N LEU A 100 -12.64 0.98 0.77
CA LEU A 100 -12.40 0.99 -0.67
C LEU A 100 -13.16 2.13 -1.35
N THR A 101 -12.40 2.91 -2.12
CA THR A 101 -12.89 3.97 -3.02
C THR A 101 -12.69 3.60 -4.48
N PHE A 102 -11.70 2.74 -4.76
CA PHE A 102 -11.34 2.25 -6.09
C PHE A 102 -11.20 0.73 -6.08
N LEU A 103 -11.97 0.05 -6.94
CA LEU A 103 -11.87 -1.38 -7.17
C LEU A 103 -11.79 -1.66 -8.68
N SER A 104 -10.68 -2.26 -9.10
CA SER A 104 -10.44 -2.61 -10.50
C SER A 104 -9.95 -4.05 -10.61
N PHE A 105 -10.75 -4.88 -11.27
CA PHE A 105 -10.37 -6.19 -11.77
C PHE A 105 -10.48 -6.13 -13.30
N HIS A 106 -9.34 -5.94 -13.96
CA HIS A 106 -9.28 -5.64 -15.39
C HIS A 106 -8.48 -6.68 -16.17
N LYS A 107 -9.06 -7.25 -17.23
CA LYS A 107 -8.41 -8.28 -18.07
C LYS A 107 -7.96 -9.49 -17.25
N LEU A 108 -8.79 -9.91 -16.29
CA LEU A 108 -8.57 -11.14 -15.54
C LEU A 108 -9.19 -12.33 -16.30
N THR A 109 -8.36 -13.02 -17.07
CA THR A 109 -8.81 -14.17 -17.85
C THR A 109 -9.20 -15.31 -16.91
N ASN A 110 -10.31 -16.01 -17.20
CA ASN A 110 -10.89 -17.09 -16.39
C ASN A 110 -11.39 -16.67 -14.98
N LEU A 111 -11.60 -15.38 -14.73
CA LEU A 111 -12.44 -14.96 -13.60
C LEU A 111 -13.89 -15.33 -13.90
N THR A 112 -14.51 -16.12 -13.03
CA THR A 112 -15.86 -16.65 -13.22
C THR A 112 -16.73 -16.43 -11.98
N GLY A 113 -17.97 -16.91 -12.04
CA GLY A 113 -18.93 -16.81 -10.94
C GLY A 113 -19.67 -15.46 -10.90
N PRO A 114 -20.61 -15.31 -9.96
CA PRO A 114 -21.39 -14.09 -9.82
C PRO A 114 -20.57 -12.98 -9.14
N VAL A 115 -20.99 -11.74 -9.38
CA VAL A 115 -20.56 -10.60 -8.54
C VAL A 115 -21.17 -10.80 -7.14
N PRO A 116 -20.37 -10.84 -6.07
CA PRO A 116 -20.90 -11.10 -4.73
C PRO A 116 -21.72 -9.92 -4.23
N SER A 117 -22.85 -10.19 -3.56
CA SER A 117 -23.72 -9.15 -2.98
C SER A 117 -23.04 -8.33 -1.88
N SER A 118 -21.95 -8.84 -1.30
CA SER A 118 -21.13 -8.11 -0.33
C SER A 118 -20.49 -6.85 -0.89
N LEU A 119 -20.37 -6.72 -2.22
CA LEU A 119 -19.96 -5.48 -2.89
C LEU A 119 -20.85 -4.29 -2.48
N ALA A 120 -22.13 -4.54 -2.17
CA ALA A 120 -23.07 -3.52 -1.72
C ALA A 120 -22.71 -2.92 -0.34
N LYS A 121 -21.82 -3.56 0.43
CA LYS A 121 -21.30 -3.00 1.70
C LYS A 121 -20.30 -1.87 1.48
N LEU A 122 -19.75 -1.73 0.27
CA LEU A 122 -18.71 -0.76 -0.05
C LEU A 122 -19.29 0.64 -0.28
N ALA A 123 -19.80 1.25 0.79
CA ALA A 123 -20.48 2.54 0.75
C ALA A 123 -19.59 3.71 0.27
N ARG A 124 -18.27 3.54 0.26
CA ARG A 124 -17.28 4.56 -0.16
C ARG A 124 -16.79 4.35 -1.59
N LEU A 125 -17.25 3.30 -2.28
CA LEU A 125 -16.76 2.95 -3.60
C LEU A 125 -17.23 3.98 -4.63
N THR A 126 -16.28 4.58 -5.35
CA THR A 126 -16.53 5.60 -6.38
C THR A 126 -16.16 5.11 -7.77
N PHE A 127 -15.25 4.14 -7.86
CA PHE A 127 -14.84 3.50 -9.11
C PHE A 127 -14.94 1.98 -8.96
N LEU A 128 -15.65 1.36 -9.90
CA LEU A 128 -15.78 -0.09 -10.01
C LEU A 128 -15.55 -0.52 -11.46
N ARG A 129 -14.59 -1.41 -11.66
CA ARG A 129 -14.31 -2.05 -12.95
C ARG A 129 -14.19 -3.56 -12.78
N LEU A 130 -15.00 -4.30 -13.54
CA LEU A 130 -15.05 -5.76 -13.59
C LEU A 130 -15.18 -6.20 -15.06
N ASP A 131 -14.06 -6.32 -15.79
CA ASP A 131 -14.05 -6.65 -17.24
C ASP A 131 -12.87 -7.56 -17.66
#